data_AF-A0A0F9KGU3-F1
#
_entry.id   AF-A0A0F9KGU3-F1
#
_cell.length_a   1.000
_cell.length_b   1.000
_cell.length_c   1.000
_cell.angle_alpha   90.00
_cell.angle_beta   90.00
_cell.angle_gamma   90.00
#
_symmetry.space_group_name_H-M   'P 1'
#
loop_
_entity.id
_entity.type
_entity.pdbx_description
1 polymer ?
#
loop_
_entity_poly.entity_id
_entity_poly.type
_entity_poly.pdbx_seq_one_letter_code
_entity_poly.pdbx_strand_id
1 'polypeptide(L)'
;MARPRKTSVILNSIEECTAAMRKLLLATLDLEKEEAARDGEIALTIKQREKRIQTLGDKRKDLELQLENYYMTHLRELEADKKKSVDLKFGRMGRRQGPASLALLNRSWKWPVVTVRLREEFGELFFLPAEPTLDENKI
;
A
#
# COMPACT_ATOMS: atom_id res chain seq x y z
N MET A 1 29.39 0.70 12.18
CA MET A 1 30.59 1.07 11.41
C MET A 1 30.39 2.48 10.88
N ALA A 2 31.34 3.39 11.13
CA ALA A 2 31.22 4.79 10.72
C ALA A 2 31.28 4.92 9.19
N ARG A 3 30.36 5.70 8.60
CA ARG A 3 30.35 5.99 7.16
C ARG A 3 31.61 6.83 6.85
N PRO A 4 32.50 6.39 5.93
CA PRO A 4 33.71 7.16 5.63
C PRO A 4 33.35 8.53 5.07
N ARG A 5 34.01 9.58 5.57
CA ARG A 5 33.84 10.96 5.07
C ARG A 5 34.28 11.01 3.60
N LYS A 6 33.43 11.56 2.73
CA LYS A 6 33.75 11.73 1.30
C LYS A 6 34.88 12.76 1.16
N THR A 7 36.08 12.31 0.84
CA THR A 7 37.17 13.18 0.38
C THR A 7 36.84 13.61 -1.04
N SER A 8 36.59 14.90 -1.27
CA SER A 8 36.39 15.43 -2.62
C SER A 8 37.73 15.47 -3.35
N VAL A 9 37.92 14.57 -4.31
CA VAL A 9 39.09 14.59 -5.20
C VAL A 9 38.82 15.61 -6.30
N ILE A 10 39.73 16.58 -6.46
CA ILE A 10 39.68 17.58 -7.54
C ILE A 10 40.44 16.98 -8.74
N LEU A 11 39.78 16.95 -9.91
CA LEU A 11 40.36 16.47 -11.17
C LEU A 11 40.92 17.68 -11.93
N ASN A 12 42.18 17.63 -12.34
CA ASN A 12 42.92 18.78 -12.89
C ASN A 12 43.15 18.68 -14.41
N SER A 13 42.78 17.57 -15.06
CA SER A 13 42.99 17.37 -16.50
C SER A 13 41.86 16.57 -17.17
N ILE A 14 41.75 16.69 -18.50
CA ILE A 14 40.79 15.92 -19.31
C ILE A 14 41.07 14.41 -19.23
N GLU A 15 42.35 14.02 -19.15
CA GLU A 15 42.76 12.62 -19.02
C GLU A 15 42.33 12.04 -17.66
N GLU A 16 42.47 12.81 -16.58
CA GLU A 16 41.99 12.44 -15.24
C GLU A 16 40.46 12.30 -15.22
N CYS A 17 39.74 13.21 -15.88
CA CYS A 17 38.28 13.10 -16.06
C CYS A 17 37.89 11.83 -16.82
N THR A 18 38.62 11.49 -17.89
CA THR A 18 38.35 10.28 -18.68
C THR A 18 38.59 9.01 -17.88
N ALA A 19 39.68 8.96 -17.11
CA ALA A 19 39.97 7.85 -16.21
C ALA A 19 38.94 7.74 -15.08
N ALA A 20 38.49 8.86 -14.51
CA ALA A 20 37.45 8.90 -13.48
C ALA A 20 36.09 8.44 -14.03
N MET A 21 35.72 8.85 -15.25
CA MET A 21 34.51 8.38 -15.93
C MET A 21 34.54 6.86 -16.17
N ARG A 22 35.68 6.32 -16.59
CA ARG A 22 35.83 4.86 -16.73
C ARG A 22 35.66 4.13 -15.39
N LYS A 23 36.25 4.64 -14.31
CA LYS A 23 36.10 4.07 -12.96
C LYS A 23 34.66 4.15 -12.47
N LEU A 24 33.99 5.27 -12.72
CA LEU A 24 32.57 5.44 -12.39
C LEU A 24 31.72 4.41 -13.15
N LEU A 25 31.93 4.27 -14.46
CA LEU A 25 31.19 3.30 -15.27
C LEU A 25 31.36 1.86 -14.74
N LEU A 26 32.59 1.45 -14.42
CA LEU A 26 32.85 0.13 -13.85
C LEU A 26 32.17 -0.05 -12.49
N ALA A 27 32.24 0.96 -11.61
CA ALA A 27 31.58 0.91 -10.31
C ALA A 27 30.04 0.85 -10.42
N THR A 28 29.45 1.57 -11.38
CA THR A 28 28.02 1.50 -11.69
C THR A 28 27.64 0.11 -12.18
N LEU A 29 28.41 -0.47 -13.12
CA LEU A 29 28.15 -1.81 -13.62
C LEU A 29 28.24 -2.88 -12.52
N ASP A 30 29.20 -2.77 -11.61
CA ASP A 30 29.31 -3.70 -10.50
C ASP A 30 28.16 -3.53 -9.49
N LEU A 31 27.73 -2.29 -9.24
CA LEU A 31 26.54 -2.03 -8.43
C LEU A 31 25.28 -2.65 -9.06
N GLU A 32 25.06 -2.45 -10.35
CA GLU A 32 23.91 -3.02 -11.07
C GLU A 32 23.90 -4.55 -11.05
N LYS A 33 25.06 -5.20 -11.13
CA LYS A 33 25.16 -6.67 -10.99
C LYS A 33 24.72 -7.15 -9.61
N GLU A 34 25.17 -6.49 -8.56
CA GLU A 34 24.80 -6.85 -7.18
C GLU A 34 23.32 -6.59 -6.91
N GLU A 35 22.77 -5.49 -7.43
CA GLU A 35 21.32 -5.22 -7.35
C GLU A 35 20.51 -6.27 -8.10
N ALA A 36 20.93 -6.66 -9.31
CA ALA A 36 20.28 -7.72 -10.07
C ALA A 36 20.34 -9.08 -9.35
N ALA A 37 21.47 -9.41 -8.71
CA ALA A 37 21.62 -10.63 -7.92
C ALA A 37 20.67 -10.63 -6.71
N ARG A 38 20.64 -9.54 -5.95
CA ARG A 38 19.70 -9.35 -4.82
C ARG A 38 18.25 -9.51 -5.27
N ASP A 39 17.87 -8.85 -6.35
CA ASP A 39 16.49 -8.88 -6.84
C ASP A 39 16.10 -10.27 -7.34
N GLY A 40 17.05 -11.02 -7.92
CA GLY A 40 16.90 -12.44 -8.23
C GLY A 40 16.65 -13.30 -7.00
N GLU A 41 17.40 -13.11 -5.91
CA GLU A 41 17.20 -13.84 -4.65
C GLU A 41 15.84 -13.54 -4.00
N ILE A 42 15.42 -12.26 -4.01
CA ILE A 42 14.11 -11.83 -3.53
C ILE A 42 13.01 -12.52 -4.34
N ALA A 43 13.10 -12.48 -5.68
CA ALA A 43 12.12 -13.10 -6.56
C ALA A 43 12.00 -14.61 -6.32
N LEU A 44 13.13 -15.31 -6.15
CA LEU A 44 13.15 -16.73 -5.83
C LEU A 44 12.46 -17.01 -4.49
N THR A 45 12.77 -16.22 -3.46
CA THR A 45 12.19 -16.36 -2.12
C THR A 45 10.68 -16.13 -2.14
N ILE A 46 10.21 -15.11 -2.87
CA ILE A 46 8.79 -14.83 -3.06
C ILE A 46 8.13 -16.03 -3.73
N LYS A 47 8.67 -16.49 -4.87
CA LYS A 47 8.12 -17.61 -5.65
C LYS A 47 8.01 -18.90 -4.83
N GLN A 48 8.98 -19.19 -3.97
CA GLN A 48 8.96 -20.38 -3.10
C GLN A 48 7.84 -20.34 -2.06
N ARG A 49 7.46 -19.14 -1.58
CA ARG A 49 6.50 -18.98 -0.49
C ARG A 49 5.09 -18.62 -0.98
N GLU A 50 4.97 -18.03 -2.16
CA GLU A 50 3.73 -17.50 -2.71
C GLU A 50 2.59 -18.52 -2.69
N LYS A 51 2.82 -19.73 -3.23
CA LYS A 51 1.79 -20.79 -3.24
C LYS A 51 1.31 -21.17 -1.83
N ARG A 52 2.23 -21.22 -0.86
CA ARG A 52 1.88 -21.55 0.53
C ARG A 52 1.11 -20.41 1.19
N ILE A 53 1.53 -19.16 0.97
CA ILE A 53 0.83 -17.97 1.45
C ILE A 53 -0.59 -17.93 0.88
N GLN A 54 -0.74 -18.17 -0.42
CA GLN A 54 -2.04 -18.23 -1.08
C GLN A 54 -2.92 -19.31 -0.48
N THR A 55 -2.40 -20.55 -0.36
CA THR A 55 -3.14 -21.67 0.25
C THR A 55 -3.59 -21.37 1.68
N LEU A 56 -2.71 -20.77 2.50
CA LEU A 56 -3.06 -20.37 3.87
C LEU A 56 -4.07 -19.22 3.89
N GLY A 57 -3.96 -18.28 2.94
CA GLY A 57 -4.90 -17.19 2.75
C GLY A 57 -6.29 -17.70 2.39
N ASP A 58 -6.39 -18.66 1.48
CA ASP A 58 -7.66 -19.28 1.07
C ASP A 58 -8.29 -20.07 2.22
N LYS A 59 -7.48 -20.85 2.95
CA LYS A 59 -7.94 -21.54 4.16
C LYS A 59 -8.45 -20.57 5.23
N ARG A 60 -7.78 -19.43 5.41
CA ARG A 60 -8.22 -18.39 6.35
C ARG A 60 -9.57 -17.83 5.94
N LYS A 61 -9.74 -17.47 4.66
CA LYS A 61 -11.01 -16.95 4.11
C LYS A 61 -12.15 -17.95 4.26
N ASP A 62 -11.90 -19.23 3.99
CA ASP A 62 -12.91 -20.27 4.15
C ASP A 62 -13.38 -20.39 5.61
N LEU A 63 -12.45 -20.38 6.56
CA LEU A 63 -12.79 -20.38 7.99
C LEU A 63 -13.52 -19.10 8.43
N GLU A 64 -13.10 -17.93 7.93
CA GLU A 64 -13.80 -16.65 8.14
C GLU A 64 -15.26 -16.74 7.64
N LEU A 65 -15.48 -17.30 6.45
CA LEU A 65 -16.80 -17.49 5.87
C LEU A 65 -17.66 -18.49 6.67
N GLN A 66 -17.07 -19.58 7.16
CA GLN A 66 -17.78 -20.52 8.04
C GLN A 66 -18.25 -19.84 9.34
N LEU A 67 -17.41 -19.00 9.95
CA LEU A 67 -17.77 -18.23 11.14
C LEU A 67 -18.86 -17.20 10.83
N GLU A 68 -18.76 -16.50 9.70
CA GLU A 68 -19.79 -15.56 9.24
C GLU A 68 -21.14 -16.24 9.01
N ASN A 69 -21.15 -17.38 8.30
CA ASN A 69 -22.36 -18.17 8.05
C ASN A 69 -23.02 -18.64 9.36
N TYR A 70 -22.20 -19.10 10.30
CA TYR A 70 -22.69 -19.48 11.63
C TYR A 70 -23.30 -18.30 12.36
N TYR A 71 -22.62 -17.14 12.40
CA TYR A 71 -23.12 -15.91 13.02
C TYR A 71 -24.46 -15.48 12.42
N MET A 72 -24.57 -15.47 11.10
CA MET A 72 -25.77 -15.01 10.40
C MET A 72 -26.96 -15.95 10.59
N THR A 73 -26.71 -17.27 10.67
CA THR A 73 -27.76 -18.27 10.89
C THR A 73 -28.29 -18.24 12.33
N HIS A 74 -27.42 -17.96 13.30
CA HIS A 74 -27.76 -17.92 14.73
C HIS A 74 -27.89 -16.49 15.28
N LEU A 75 -28.11 -15.50 14.40
CA LEU A 75 -28.11 -14.08 14.73
C LEU A 75 -29.02 -13.74 15.91
N ARG A 76 -30.23 -14.30 15.93
CA ARG A 76 -31.24 -14.03 16.98
C ARG A 76 -30.80 -14.52 18.36
N GLU A 77 -30.07 -15.62 18.41
CA GLU A 77 -29.57 -16.21 19.65
C GLU A 77 -28.32 -15.46 20.13
N LEU A 78 -27.43 -15.13 19.21
CA LEU A 78 -26.16 -14.46 19.51
C LEU A 78 -26.33 -12.97 19.88
N GLU A 79 -27.29 -12.28 19.25
CA GLU A 79 -27.62 -10.87 19.56
C GLU A 79 -28.77 -10.73 20.57
N ALA A 80 -29.09 -11.80 21.31
CA ALA A 80 -30.01 -11.74 22.44
C ALA A 80 -29.54 -10.68 23.46
N ASP A 81 -30.50 -10.04 24.14
CA ASP A 81 -30.24 -8.96 25.12
C ASP A 81 -29.53 -7.72 24.56
N LYS A 82 -29.70 -7.43 23.25
CA LYS A 82 -29.15 -6.25 22.55
C LYS A 82 -27.61 -6.20 22.49
N LYS A 83 -26.91 -7.30 22.74
CA LYS A 83 -25.45 -7.39 22.58
C LYS A 83 -25.11 -7.57 21.10
N LYS A 84 -24.21 -6.74 20.55
CA LYS A 84 -23.83 -6.76 19.11
C LYS A 84 -22.58 -7.61 18.80
N SER A 85 -22.00 -8.25 19.83
CA SER A 85 -20.78 -9.05 19.70
C SER A 85 -20.68 -10.08 20.82
N VAL A 86 -20.02 -11.19 20.51
CA VAL A 86 -19.75 -12.32 21.41
C VAL A 86 -18.24 -12.50 21.52
N ASP A 87 -17.75 -12.55 22.76
CA ASP A 87 -16.35 -12.87 23.06
C ASP A 87 -16.16 -14.40 23.08
N LEU A 88 -15.19 -14.87 22.30
CA LEU A 88 -14.76 -16.26 22.22
C LEU A 88 -13.37 -16.41 22.84
N LYS A 89 -12.95 -17.64 23.12
CA LYS A 89 -11.65 -17.93 23.74
C LYS A 89 -10.45 -17.35 22.97
N PHE A 90 -10.53 -17.24 21.65
CA PHE A 90 -9.43 -16.81 20.77
C PHE A 90 -9.76 -15.57 19.94
N GLY A 91 -10.85 -14.85 20.24
CA GLY A 91 -11.23 -13.68 19.47
C GLY A 91 -12.63 -13.18 19.78
N ARG A 92 -13.09 -12.21 19.00
CA ARG A 92 -14.43 -11.63 19.11
C ARG A 92 -15.14 -11.76 17.77
N MET A 93 -16.39 -12.21 17.82
CA MET A 93 -17.28 -12.28 16.66
C MET A 93 -18.40 -11.26 16.85
N GLY A 94 -18.77 -10.53 15.81
CA GLY A 94 -19.83 -9.53 15.91
C GLY A 94 -19.93 -8.71 14.64
N ARG A 95 -21.06 -8.03 14.51
CA ARG A 95 -21.34 -7.18 13.35
C ARG A 95 -21.04 -5.73 13.66
N ARG A 96 -20.28 -5.07 12.79
CA ARG A 96 -20.12 -3.62 12.77
C ARG A 96 -20.91 -3.05 11.60
N GLN A 97 -21.77 -2.08 11.87
CA GLN A 97 -22.31 -1.22 10.82
C GLN A 97 -21.23 -0.18 10.51
N GLY A 98 -20.41 -0.45 9.51
CA GLY A 98 -19.59 0.59 8.90
C GLY A 98 -20.47 1.55 8.11
N PRO A 99 -20.07 2.82 7.94
CA PRO A 99 -20.72 3.68 6.97
C PRO A 99 -20.63 2.98 5.60
N ALA A 100 -21.75 2.91 4.88
CA ALA A 100 -21.73 2.37 3.52
C ALA A 100 -20.72 3.18 2.70
N SER A 101 -19.77 2.50 2.05
CA SER A 101 -18.98 3.15 1.01
C SER A 101 -19.96 3.64 -0.05
N LEU A 102 -20.03 4.95 -0.25
CA LEU A 102 -20.83 5.50 -1.32
C LEU A 102 -20.33 4.91 -2.64
N ALA A 103 -21.22 4.22 -3.34
CA ALA A 103 -20.95 3.69 -4.67
C ALA A 103 -21.76 4.52 -5.66
N LEU A 104 -21.14 4.87 -6.78
CA LEU A 104 -21.85 5.53 -7.87
C LEU A 104 -22.84 4.52 -8.46
N LEU A 105 -24.13 4.88 -8.45
CA LEU A 105 -25.22 3.98 -8.88
C LEU A 105 -25.16 3.66 -10.39
N ASN A 106 -24.41 4.43 -11.18
CA ASN A 106 -24.29 4.25 -12.63
C ASN A 106 -22.83 4.46 -13.08
N ARG A 107 -22.37 3.62 -14.02
CA ARG A 107 -21.04 3.66 -14.66
C ARG A 107 -20.77 4.95 -15.45
N SER A 108 -21.81 5.70 -15.82
CA SER A 108 -21.65 7.01 -16.48
C SER A 108 -21.13 8.09 -15.53
N TRP A 109 -21.32 7.91 -14.22
CA TRP A 109 -20.83 8.85 -13.22
C TRP A 109 -19.39 8.54 -12.86
N LYS A 110 -18.56 9.58 -12.82
CA LYS A 110 -17.19 9.54 -12.32
C LYS A 110 -17.09 10.47 -11.12
N TRP A 111 -16.31 10.09 -10.11
CA TRP A 111 -16.12 10.89 -8.90
C TRP A 111 -15.75 12.36 -9.16
N PRO A 112 -14.88 12.70 -10.13
CA PRO A 112 -14.59 14.10 -10.45
C PRO A 112 -15.83 14.91 -10.86
N VAL A 113 -16.76 14.30 -11.60
CA VAL A 113 -18.01 14.95 -12.01
C VAL A 113 -18.93 15.14 -10.81
N VAL A 114 -19.01 14.12 -9.94
CA VAL A 114 -19.79 14.18 -8.70
C VAL A 114 -19.26 15.27 -7.77
N THR A 115 -17.94 15.40 -7.62
CA THR A 115 -17.34 16.43 -6.77
C THR A 115 -17.60 17.84 -7.29
N VAL A 116 -17.59 18.04 -8.61
CA VAL A 116 -17.95 19.36 -9.20
C VAL A 116 -19.41 19.69 -8.89
N ARG A 117 -20.34 18.76 -9.11
CA ARG A 117 -21.76 18.96 -8.80
C ARG A 117 -22.01 19.21 -7.31
N LEU A 118 -21.33 18.48 -6.44
CA LEU A 118 -21.43 18.70 -4.99
C LEU A 118 -20.90 20.09 -4.58
N ARG A 119 -19.85 20.61 -5.24
CA ARG A 119 -19.38 21.99 -5.01
C ARG A 119 -20.35 23.03 -5.54
N GLU A 120 -20.98 22.80 -6.69
CA GLU A 120 -21.99 23.71 -7.24
C GLU A 120 -23.20 23.85 -6.30
N GLU A 121 -23.63 22.75 -5.69
CA GLU A 121 -24.88 22.70 -4.92
C GLU A 121 -24.67 22.98 -3.42
N PHE A 122 -23.54 22.57 -2.85
CA PHE A 122 -23.25 22.67 -1.40
C PHE A 122 -22.00 23.50 -1.07
N GLY A 123 -21.33 24.06 -2.07
CA GLY A 123 -20.08 24.81 -1.88
C GLY A 123 -18.94 23.94 -1.34
N GLU A 124 -18.06 24.54 -0.55
CA GLU A 124 -16.88 23.88 0.05
C GLU A 124 -17.20 23.14 1.36
N LEU A 125 -18.47 23.08 1.78
CA LEU A 125 -18.88 22.60 3.11
C LEU A 125 -18.41 21.17 3.42
N PHE A 126 -18.32 20.32 2.40
CA PHE A 126 -17.97 18.90 2.52
C PHE A 126 -16.58 18.56 1.97
N PHE A 127 -15.78 19.57 1.60
CA PHE A 127 -14.46 19.38 1.03
C PHE A 127 -13.38 19.73 2.04
N LEU A 128 -12.40 18.84 2.18
CA LEU A 128 -11.19 19.17 2.93
C LEU A 128 -10.44 20.28 2.18
N PRO A 129 -9.92 21.30 2.88
CA PRO A 129 -9.06 22.29 2.26
C PRO A 129 -7.84 21.59 1.66
N ALA A 130 -7.47 21.94 0.42
CA ALA A 130 -6.29 21.38 -0.22
C ALA A 130 -5.05 21.68 0.64
N GLU A 131 -4.21 20.68 0.87
CA GLU A 131 -2.90 20.91 1.48
C GLU A 131 -2.12 21.88 0.60
N PRO A 132 -1.50 22.93 1.16
CA PRO A 132 -0.73 23.87 0.38
C PRO A 132 0.50 23.18 -0.21
N THR A 133 0.43 22.77 -1.47
CA THR A 133 1.57 22.28 -2.23
C THR A 133 2.30 23.47 -2.85
N LEU A 134 3.61 23.59 -2.59
CA LEU A 134 4.47 24.53 -3.30
C LEU A 134 4.53 24.11 -4.78
N ASP A 135 4.14 25.02 -5.67
CA ASP A 135 4.24 24.81 -7.11
C ASP A 135 5.70 25.04 -7.51
N GLU A 136 6.45 23.94 -7.70
CA GLU A 136 7.88 23.96 -8.07
C GLU A 136 8.14 24.71 -9.39
N ASN A 137 7.10 24.95 -10.22
CA ASN A 137 7.20 25.65 -11.49
C ASN A 137 6.97 27.18 -11.40
N LYS A 138 6.69 27.72 -10.20
CA LYS A 138 6.49 29.16 -9.96
C LYS A 138 7.55 29.77 -9.03
N ILE A 139 8.64 29.04 -8.79
CA ILE A 139 9.84 29.52 -8.09
C ILE A 139 10.89 29.91 -9.13
#